data_AF-A0A4R2IB57-F1
#
_entry.id   AF-A0A4R2IB57-F1
#
_cell.length_a   1.000
_cell.length_b   1.000
_cell.length_c   1.000
_cell.angle_alpha   90.00
_cell.angle_beta   90.00
_cell.angle_gamma   90.00
#
_symmetry.space_group_name_H-M   'P 1'
#
loop_
_entity.id
_entity.type
_entity.pdbx_description
1 polymer ?
#
loop_
_entity_poly.entity_id
_entity_poly.type
_entity_poly.pdbx_seq_one_letter_code
_entity_poly.pdbx_strand_id
1 'polypeptide(L)' 'MLTDAALRNMKPKSKIYKASTTLKADLDRYAAMHAQTYGEAVDATTLIPHMLEAFMARDRGFRRKSSEQK' A
#
# COMPACT_ATOMS: atom_id res chain seq x y z
N MET A 1 -22.04 19.54 -9.89
CA MET A 1 -20.64 19.77 -10.32
C MET A 1 -19.89 20.43 -9.16
N LEU A 2 -19.24 19.64 -8.30
CA LEU A 2 -18.40 20.19 -7.24
C LEU A 2 -17.09 20.65 -7.88
N THR A 3 -16.78 21.93 -7.74
CA THR A 3 -15.65 22.57 -8.42
C THR A 3 -14.32 22.02 -7.92
N ASP A 4 -13.48 21.62 -8.88
CA ASP A 4 -12.06 21.22 -8.84
C ASP A 4 -11.13 22.10 -7.96
N ALA A 5 -11.58 23.30 -7.57
CA ALA A 5 -10.85 24.21 -6.69
C ALA A 5 -10.64 23.70 -5.25
N ALA A 6 -11.54 22.85 -4.72
CA ALA A 6 -11.43 22.37 -3.33
C ALA A 6 -10.31 21.33 -3.13
N LEU A 7 -9.92 20.61 -4.19
CA LEU A 7 -8.86 19.59 -4.10
C LEU A 7 -7.45 20.22 -4.11
N ARG A 8 -7.28 21.40 -4.73
CA ARG A 8 -5.98 22.09 -4.88
C ARG A 8 -5.33 22.55 -3.57
N ASN A 9 -6.10 22.75 -2.49
CA ASN A 9 -5.57 23.26 -1.22
C ASN A 9 -5.28 22.17 -0.18
N MET A 10 -5.53 20.90 -0.48
CA MET A 10 -5.16 19.80 0.42
C MET A 10 -3.70 19.40 0.17
N LYS A 11 -2.77 19.88 0.99
CA LYS A 11 -1.40 19.32 0.98
C LYS A 11 -1.49 17.82 1.32
N PRO A 12 -1.00 16.90 0.46
CA PRO A 12 -1.04 15.49 0.76
C PRO A 12 -0.19 15.24 2.01
N LYS A 13 -0.83 14.68 3.05
CA LYS A 13 -0.11 14.21 4.24
C LYS A 13 0.53 12.87 3.91
N SER A 14 1.71 12.88 3.28
CA SER A 14 2.52 11.67 3.11
C SER A 14 3.46 11.49 4.30
N LYS A 15 3.53 10.26 4.83
CA LYS A 15 4.47 9.89 5.89
C LYS A 15 5.41 8.82 5.35
N ILE A 16 6.71 9.06 5.45
CA ILE A 16 7.74 8.14 4.95
C ILE A 16 8.10 7.16 6.05
N TYR A 17 8.00 5.87 5.75
CA TYR A 17 8.42 4.78 6.64
C TYR A 17 9.68 4.14 6.06
N LYS A 18 10.71 3.94 6.89
CA LYS A 18 11.93 3.24 6.48
C LYS A 18 11.73 1.74 6.64
N ALA A 19 11.81 1.00 5.53
CA ALA A 19 11.91 -0.45 5.56
C ALA A 19 13.34 -0.89 5.95
N SER A 20 13.48 -2.07 6.56
CA SER A 20 14.80 -2.67 6.76
C SER A 20 15.41 -3.09 5.41
N THR A 21 16.74 -3.19 5.35
CA THR A 21 17.47 -3.63 4.15
C THR A 21 17.03 -5.03 3.69
N THR A 22 16.79 -5.93 4.65
CA THR A 22 16.31 -7.29 4.38
C THR A 22 14.92 -7.29 3.76
N LEU A 23 14.00 -6.50 4.32
CA LEU A 23 12.63 -6.40 3.81
C LEU A 23 12.61 -5.84 2.39
N LYS A 24 13.47 -4.85 2.09
CA LYS A 24 13.59 -4.34 0.72
C LYS A 24 14.08 -5.43 -0.25
N ALA A 25 15.12 -6.19 0.12
CA ALA A 25 15.64 -7.25 -0.74
C ALA A 25 14.60 -8.34 -1.02
N ASP A 26 13.80 -8.71 -0.01
CA ASP A 26 12.73 -9.70 -0.17
C ASP A 26 11.59 -9.17 -1.07
N LEU A 27 11.23 -7.89 -0.95
CA LEU A 27 10.24 -7.25 -1.81
C LEU A 27 10.71 -7.15 -3.26
N ASP A 28 11.98 -6.81 -3.50
CA ASP A 28 12.57 -6.76 -4.84
C ASP A 28 12.58 -8.15 -5.48
N ARG A 29 12.89 -9.20 -4.71
CA ARG A 29 12.81 -10.61 -5.19
C ARG A 29 11.37 -11.01 -5.52
N TYR A 30 10.41 -10.61 -4.69
CA TYR A 30 9.00 -10.91 -4.94
C TYR A 30 8.50 -10.23 -6.22
N ALA A 31 8.85 -8.96 -6.44
CA ALA A 31 8.53 -8.22 -7.66
C ALA A 31 9.08 -8.93 -8.91
N ALA A 32 10.32 -9.42 -8.85
CA ALA A 32 10.93 -10.19 -9.94
C ALA A 32 10.20 -11.53 -10.20
N MET A 33 9.72 -12.21 -9.16
CA MET A 33 8.91 -13.43 -9.32
C MET A 33 7.52 -13.12 -9.91
N HIS A 34 6.90 -12.02 -9.50
CA HIS A 34 5.62 -11.57 -10.05
C HIS A 34 5.75 -11.30 -11.55
N ALA A 35 6.81 -10.60 -11.95
CA ALA A 35 7.10 -10.32 -13.35
C ALA A 35 7.29 -11.60 -14.19
N GLN A 36 7.98 -12.60 -13.66
CA GLN A 36 8.13 -13.89 -14.33
C GLN A 36 6.79 -14.63 -14.49
N THR A 37 5.88 -14.48 -13.53
CA THR A 37 4.61 -15.21 -13.53
C THR A 37 3.58 -14.57 -14.46
N TYR A 38 3.52 -13.23 -14.48
CA TYR A 38 2.47 -12.48 -15.17
C TYR A 38 2.97 -11.69 -16.39
N GLY A 39 4.27 -11.77 -16.71
CA GLY A 39 4.88 -11.16 -17.89
C GLY A 39 5.14 -9.66 -17.80
N GLU A 40 4.59 -8.97 -16.79
CA GLU A 40 4.78 -7.54 -16.59
C GLU A 40 5.64 -7.24 -15.36
N ALA A 41 6.72 -6.49 -15.59
CA ALA A 41 7.59 -6.03 -14.52
C ALA A 41 6.88 -4.94 -13.72
N VAL A 42 6.61 -5.24 -12.44
CA VAL A 42 5.92 -4.34 -11.52
C VAL A 42 6.86 -4.04 -10.36
N ASP A 43 7.12 -2.76 -10.08
CA ASP A 43 7.95 -2.35 -8.93
C ASP A 43 7.25 -2.71 -7.62
N ALA A 44 7.99 -3.23 -6.64
CA ALA A 44 7.53 -3.42 -5.27
C ALA A 44 6.81 -2.18 -4.71
N THR A 45 7.26 -0.96 -5.04
CA THR A 45 6.60 0.29 -4.59
C THR A 45 5.14 0.39 -5.02
N THR A 46 4.78 -0.23 -6.14
CA THR A 46 3.40 -0.28 -6.65
C THR A 46 2.61 -1.46 -6.08
N LEU A 47 3.28 -2.55 -5.69
CA LEU A 47 2.66 -3.72 -5.06
C LEU A 47 2.37 -3.52 -3.57
N ILE A 48 3.24 -2.79 -2.86
CA ILE A 48 3.12 -2.56 -1.41
C ILE A 48 1.73 -2.02 -1.01
N PRO A 49 1.17 -0.98 -1.67
CA PRO A 49 -0.18 -0.51 -1.35
C PRO A 49 -1.25 -1.61 -1.42
N HIS A 50 -1.26 -2.42 -2.49
CA HIS A 50 -2.22 -3.50 -2.67
C HIS A 50 -2.04 -4.63 -1.65
N MET A 51 -0.80 -4.98 -1.34
CA MET A 51 -0.48 -5.96 -0.31
C MET A 51 -0.98 -5.51 1.07
N LEU A 52 -0.76 -4.23 1.41
CA LEU A 52 -1.21 -3.66 2.68
C LEU A 52 -2.74 -3.58 2.74
N GLU A 53 -3.42 -3.21 1.66
CA GLU A 53 -4.88 -3.20 1.58
C GLU A 53 -5.45 -4.61 1.79
N ALA A 54 -4.94 -5.61 1.07
CA ALA A 54 -5.34 -6.99 1.24
C ALA A 54 -5.02 -7.52 2.65
N PHE A 55 -3.88 -7.14 3.23
CA PHE A 55 -3.50 -7.49 4.59
C PHE A 55 -4.49 -6.89 5.61
N MET A 56 -4.78 -5.59 5.52
CA MET A 56 -5.71 -4.91 6.42
C MET A 56 -7.13 -5.47 6.32
N ALA A 57 -7.60 -5.77 5.10
CA ALA A 57 -8.90 -6.40 4.90
C ALA A 57 -9.01 -7.77 5.56
N ARG A 58 -7.90 -8.53 5.62
CA ARG A 58 -7.83 -9.89 6.18
C ARG A 58 -7.49 -9.92 7.67
N ASP A 59 -6.81 -8.92 8.22
CA ASP A 59 -6.42 -8.86 9.62
C ASP A 59 -7.61 -8.63 10.56
N ARG A 60 -7.87 -9.61 11.43
CA ARG A 60 -8.99 -9.58 12.38
C ARG A 60 -8.81 -8.52 13.48
N GLY A 61 -7.56 -8.20 13.84
CA GLY A 61 -7.24 -7.19 14.85
C GLY A 61 -7.58 -5.77 14.37
N PHE A 62 -7.40 -5.50 13.08
CA PHE A 62 -7.84 -4.26 12.46
C PHE A 62 -9.37 -4.16 12.34
N ARG A 63 -10.06 -5.24 11.94
CA ARG A 63 -11.53 -5.23 11.80
C ARG A 63 -12.30 -5.01 13.12
N ARG A 64 -11.74 -5.39 14.26
CA ARG A 64 -12.38 -5.19 15.58
C ARG A 64 -12.36 -3.74 16.06
N LYS A 65 -11.43 -2.92 15.56
CA LYS A 65 -11.34 -1.50 15.96
C LYS A 65 -12.30 -0.60 15.20
N SER A 66 -12.77 -0.99 14.02
CA SER A 66 -13.78 -0.23 13.28
C SER A 66 -15.20 -0.37 13.85
N SER A 67 -15.45 -1.38 14.70
CA SER A 67 -16.73 -1.59 15.39
C SER A 67 -16.81 -0.95 16.78
N GLU A 68 -15.69 -0.44 17.31
CA GLU A 68 -15.61 0.17 18.65
C GLU A 68 -15.66 1.72 18.60
N GLN A 69 -15.98 2.30 17.44
CA GLN A 69 -16.44 3.69 17.36
C GLN A 69 -17.97 3.70 17.50
N LYS A 70 -18.46 3.67 18.74
CA LYS A 70 -19.81 4.13 19.09
C LYS A 70 -19.76 4.92 20.39
#